data_AF-A0A2N2M2D2-F1
#
_entry.id   AF-A0A2N2M2D2-F1
#
_cell.length_a   1.000
_cell.length_b   1.000
_cell.length_c   1.000
_cell.angle_alpha   90.00
_cell.angle_beta   90.00
_cell.angle_gamma   90.00
#
_symmetry.space_group_name_H-M   'P 1'
#
loop_
_entity.id
_entity.type
_entity.pdbx_description
1 polymer ?
#
loop_
_entity_poly.entity_id
_entity_poly.type
_entity_poly.pdbx_seq_one_letter_code
_entity_poly.pdbx_strand_id
1 'polypeptide(L)'
;MAPMSDMPAEVQKAAVTVQEGYQFAVANPDALKNVPCYCGCGAAGHTSNYSCYVKEVKSSGEVVFDQHALGCSICVDIAQDVMKMTRDGKALEEIRTVIDQTYSQYGPSNMPPVQ
;
A
#
# COMPACT_ATOMS: atom_id res chain seq x y z
N MET A 1 11.51 6.45 2.99
CA MET A 1 10.30 7.16 2.54
C MET A 1 10.67 8.09 1.40
N ALA A 2 9.77 8.29 0.43
CA ALA A 2 9.96 9.27 -0.64
C ALA A 2 9.70 10.71 -0.15
N PRO A 3 10.24 11.75 -0.81
CA PRO A 3 10.03 13.14 -0.39
C PRO A 3 8.56 13.56 -0.49
N MET A 4 8.06 14.32 0.49
CA MET A 4 6.68 14.81 0.47
C MET A 4 6.43 15.84 -0.64
N SER A 5 7.49 16.55 -1.06
CA SER A 5 7.47 17.48 -2.19
C SER A 5 7.11 16.82 -3.51
N ASP A 6 7.34 15.51 -3.63
CA ASP A 6 7.17 14.75 -4.86
C ASP A 6 5.74 14.16 -4.95
N MET A 7 4.95 14.32 -3.88
CA MET A 7 3.58 13.79 -3.80
C MET A 7 2.56 14.80 -4.34
N PRO A 8 1.39 14.34 -4.82
CA PRO A 8 0.30 15.21 -5.25
C PRO A 8 -0.19 16.16 -4.14
N ALA A 9 -0.75 17.30 -4.53
CA ALA A 9 -1.21 18.33 -3.60
C ALA A 9 -2.29 17.83 -2.62
N GLU A 10 -3.13 16.88 -3.05
CA GLU A 10 -4.14 16.25 -2.21
C GLU A 10 -3.50 15.41 -1.10
N VAL A 11 -2.45 14.66 -1.45
CA VAL A 11 -1.69 13.86 -0.47
C VAL A 11 -0.98 14.79 0.51
N GLN A 12 -0.35 15.88 0.05
CA GLN A 12 0.31 16.88 0.90
C GLN A 12 -0.61 17.50 1.97
N LYS A 13 -1.93 17.49 1.75
CA LYS A 13 -2.95 18.02 2.67
C LYS A 13 -3.67 16.93 3.47
N ALA A 14 -3.39 15.66 3.21
CA ALA A 14 -4.02 14.54 3.90
C ALA A 14 -3.49 14.37 5.33
N ALA A 15 -4.13 13.49 6.11
CA ALA A 15 -3.63 13.11 7.42
C ALA A 15 -2.21 12.49 7.31
N VAL A 16 -1.40 12.64 8.36
CA VAL A 16 0.01 12.20 8.37
C VAL A 16 0.15 10.72 7.99
N THR A 17 -0.69 9.83 8.51
CA THR A 17 -0.62 8.40 8.19
C THR A 17 -0.89 8.10 6.71
N VAL A 18 -1.74 8.90 6.07
CA VAL A 18 -2.01 8.82 4.63
C VAL A 18 -0.78 9.30 3.85
N GLN A 19 -0.21 10.46 4.23
CA GLN A 19 1.02 10.99 3.63
C GLN A 19 2.14 9.93 3.66
N GLU A 20 2.38 9.36 4.83
CA GLU A 20 3.39 8.32 5.05
C GLU A 20 3.12 7.07 4.21
N GLY A 21 1.86 6.66 4.05
CA GLY A 21 1.47 5.55 3.19
C GLY A 21 1.91 5.78 1.74
N TYR A 22 1.62 6.95 1.18
CA TYR A 22 2.05 7.33 -0.17
C TYR A 22 3.58 7.40 -0.30
N GLN A 23 4.26 8.04 0.66
CA GLN A 23 5.71 8.13 0.66
C GLN A 23 6.38 6.77 0.80
N PHE A 24 5.78 5.86 1.58
CA PHE A 24 6.28 4.51 1.78
C PHE A 24 6.07 3.65 0.53
N ALA A 25 4.91 3.75 -0.11
CA ALA A 25 4.60 3.03 -1.35
C ALA A 25 5.62 3.34 -2.46
N VAL A 26 5.96 4.62 -2.64
CA VAL A 26 6.95 5.02 -3.64
C VAL A 26 8.36 4.54 -3.29
N ALA A 27 8.75 4.61 -2.01
CA ALA A 27 10.10 4.23 -1.59
C ALA A 27 10.31 2.71 -1.44
N ASN A 28 9.25 1.93 -1.23
CA ASN A 28 9.33 0.50 -0.93
C ASN A 28 8.24 -0.28 -1.70
N PRO A 29 8.26 -0.23 -3.04
CA PRO A 29 7.20 -0.83 -3.86
C PRO A 29 7.05 -2.33 -3.60
N ASP A 30 8.16 -3.05 -3.41
CA ASP A 30 8.14 -4.50 -3.23
C ASP A 30 7.46 -4.90 -1.90
N ALA A 31 7.60 -4.08 -0.86
CA ALA A 31 6.96 -4.33 0.43
C ALA A 31 5.43 -4.30 0.31
N LEU A 32 4.87 -3.31 -0.40
CA LEU A 32 3.42 -3.19 -0.57
C LEU A 32 2.86 -4.03 -1.74
N LYS A 33 3.67 -4.40 -2.73
CA LYS A 33 3.28 -5.36 -3.77
C LYS A 33 3.17 -6.79 -3.22
N ASN A 34 3.88 -7.07 -2.13
CA ASN A 34 3.87 -8.36 -1.47
C ASN A 34 2.61 -8.60 -0.60
N VAL A 35 1.84 -7.57 -0.25
CA VAL A 35 0.68 -7.74 0.64
C VAL A 35 -0.65 -7.37 -0.03
N PRO A 36 -1.75 -8.11 0.24
CA PRO A 36 -3.05 -7.78 -0.32
C PRO A 36 -3.69 -6.58 0.38
N CYS A 37 -4.76 -6.10 -0.24
CA CYS A 37 -5.78 -5.30 0.42
C CYS A 37 -7.08 -6.09 0.54
N TYR A 38 -7.81 -5.84 1.62
CA TYR A 38 -9.04 -6.53 1.98
C TYR A 38 -10.28 -5.62 1.97
N CYS A 39 -10.15 -4.40 1.42
CA CYS A 39 -11.25 -3.43 1.36
C CYS A 39 -12.20 -3.64 0.15
N GLY A 40 -11.98 -4.68 -0.65
CA GLY A 40 -12.78 -4.95 -1.86
C GLY A 40 -12.33 -4.23 -3.13
N CYS A 41 -11.21 -3.49 -3.10
CA CYS A 41 -10.68 -2.74 -4.27
C CYS A 41 -10.22 -3.64 -5.43
N GLY A 42 -10.18 -4.97 -5.27
CA GLY A 42 -9.91 -5.90 -6.37
C GLY A 42 -10.89 -5.74 -7.54
N ALA A 43 -12.15 -5.40 -7.27
CA ALA A 43 -13.14 -5.12 -8.32
C ALA A 43 -12.82 -3.85 -9.14
N ALA A 44 -12.01 -2.94 -8.59
CA ALA A 44 -11.49 -1.77 -9.28
C ALA A 44 -10.17 -2.03 -10.02
N GLY A 45 -9.68 -3.28 -10.03
CA GLY A 45 -8.44 -3.67 -10.68
C GLY A 45 -7.18 -3.50 -9.84
N HIS A 46 -7.30 -3.23 -8.53
CA HIS A 46 -6.15 -3.18 -7.64
C HIS A 46 -5.65 -4.59 -7.32
N THR A 47 -4.35 -4.82 -7.46
CA THR A 47 -3.75 -6.16 -7.42
C THR A 47 -2.90 -6.42 -6.17
N SER A 48 -2.76 -5.43 -5.29
CA SER A 48 -2.06 -5.48 -4.00
C SER A 48 -2.41 -4.23 -3.20
N ASN A 49 -1.87 -4.07 -1.99
CA ASN A 49 -1.95 -2.80 -1.27
C ASN A 49 -1.24 -1.66 -2.01
N TYR A 50 -0.16 -1.94 -2.75
CA TYR A 50 0.56 -0.94 -3.56
C TYR A 50 -0.34 -0.24 -4.58
N SER A 51 -1.23 -0.98 -5.25
CA SER A 51 -2.16 -0.43 -6.25
C SER A 51 -3.10 0.64 -5.69
N CYS A 52 -3.30 0.68 -4.36
CA CYS A 52 -4.12 1.71 -3.71
C CYS A 52 -3.43 3.09 -3.66
N TYR A 53 -2.11 3.14 -3.90
CA TYR A 53 -1.29 4.35 -3.84
C TYR A 53 -0.70 4.72 -5.20
N VAL A 54 -0.30 3.72 -5.99
CA VAL A 54 0.36 3.92 -7.28
C VAL A 54 -0.37 3.14 -8.36
N LYS A 55 -0.83 3.88 -9.37
CA LYS A 55 -1.49 3.34 -10.55
C LYS A 55 -0.48 2.77 -11.54
N GLU A 56 0.60 3.50 -11.78
CA GLU A 56 1.59 3.18 -12.80
C GLU A 56 2.93 3.85 -12.48
N VAL A 57 4.03 3.23 -12.91
CA VAL A 57 5.33 3.91 -13.05
C VAL A 57 5.68 3.89 -14.52
N LYS A 58 5.76 5.07 -15.15
CA LYS A 58 6.05 5.19 -16.58
C LYS A 58 7.49 4.75 -16.87
N SER A 59 7.79 4.47 -18.14
CA SER A 59 9.15 4.19 -18.58
C SER A 59 10.15 5.33 -18.32
N SER A 60 9.66 6.56 -18.16
CA SER A 60 10.46 7.72 -17.74
C SER A 60 10.84 7.74 -16.26
N GLY A 61 10.27 6.84 -15.44
CA GLY A 61 10.37 6.86 -13.98
C GLY A 61 9.34 7.74 -13.29
N GLU A 62 8.48 8.43 -14.05
CA GLU A 62 7.36 9.21 -13.47
C GLU A 62 6.35 8.28 -12.80
N VAL A 63 6.01 8.57 -11.55
CA VAL A 63 5.00 7.84 -10.79
C VAL A 63 3.63 8.47 -11.04
N VAL A 64 2.69 7.68 -11.53
CA VAL A 64 1.26 8.03 -11.62
C VAL A 64 0.57 7.49 -10.39
N PHE A 65 0.11 8.40 -9.53
CA PHE A 65 -0.54 8.06 -8.27
C PHE A 65 -2.00 7.61 -8.47
N ASP A 66 -2.42 6.65 -7.65
CA ASP A 66 -3.83 6.34 -7.43
C ASP A 66 -4.32 7.09 -6.18
N GLN A 67 -5.57 7.58 -6.19
CA GLN A 67 -6.13 8.37 -5.09
C GLN A 67 -6.93 7.53 -4.09
N HIS A 68 -7.07 6.23 -4.29
CA HIS A 68 -7.93 5.38 -3.47
C HIS A 68 -7.55 5.40 -1.98
N ALA A 69 -6.26 5.35 -1.66
CA ALA A 69 -5.79 5.38 -0.28
C ALA A 69 -6.08 6.71 0.46
N LEU A 70 -6.39 7.81 -0.25
CA LEU A 70 -6.86 9.05 0.40
C LEU A 70 -8.18 8.85 1.15
N GLY A 71 -9.01 7.89 0.71
CA GLY A 71 -10.35 7.66 1.25
C GLY A 71 -10.55 6.30 1.93
N CYS A 72 -9.53 5.46 2.04
CA CYS A 72 -9.67 4.09 2.55
C CYS A 72 -8.73 3.83 3.73
N SER A 73 -9.28 3.77 4.95
CA SER A 73 -8.50 3.54 6.16
C SER A 73 -7.81 2.17 6.16
N ILE A 74 -8.46 1.11 5.67
CA ILE A 74 -7.86 -0.23 5.59
C ILE A 74 -6.58 -0.24 4.76
N CYS A 75 -6.56 0.48 3.62
CA CYS A 75 -5.37 0.59 2.79
C CYS A 75 -4.19 1.21 3.57
N VAL A 76 -4.51 2.23 4.38
CA VAL A 76 -3.55 3.00 5.19
C VAL A 76 -3.06 2.18 6.37
N ASP A 77 -3.96 1.52 7.09
CA ASP A 77 -3.62 0.68 8.25
C ASP A 77 -2.69 -0.49 7.83
N ILE A 78 -3.00 -1.16 6.72
CA ILE A 78 -2.12 -2.19 6.15
C ILE A 78 -0.73 -1.63 5.84
N ALA A 79 -0.64 -0.46 5.20
CA ALA A 79 0.65 0.13 4.86
C ALA A 79 1.46 0.53 6.11
N GLN A 80 0.79 1.00 7.15
CA GLN A 80 1.42 1.34 8.44
C GLN A 80 1.98 0.10 9.14
N ASP A 81 1.23 -1.00 9.15
CA ASP A 81 1.70 -2.28 9.70
C ASP A 81 2.87 -2.85 8.90
N VAL A 82 2.81 -2.82 7.56
CA VAL A 82 3.94 -3.25 6.71
C VAL A 82 5.17 -2.38 6.96
N MET A 83 5.01 -1.07 7.05
CA MET A 83 6.10 -0.15 7.33
C MET A 83 6.76 -0.43 8.68
N LYS A 84 5.96 -0.71 9.72
CA LYS A 84 6.47 -1.11 11.03
C LYS A 84 7.26 -2.42 10.93
N MET A 85 6.67 -3.46 10.36
CA MET A 85 7.33 -4.77 10.26
C MET A 85 8.57 -4.76 9.38
N THR A 86 8.58 -3.94 8.33
CA THR A 86 9.76 -3.72 7.47
C THR A 86 10.88 -3.04 8.26
N ARG A 87 10.57 -2.05 9.10
CA ARG A 87 11.54 -1.43 10.01
C ARG A 87 12.08 -2.41 11.05
N ASP A 88 11.24 -3.34 11.50
CA ASP A 88 11.63 -4.40 12.44
C ASP A 88 12.45 -5.53 11.77
N GLY A 89 12.68 -5.46 10.45
CA GLY A 89 13.52 -6.41 9.71
C GLY A 89 12.86 -7.77 9.43
N LYS A 90 11.52 -7.85 9.48
CA LYS A 90 10.80 -9.09 9.18
C LYS A 90 10.91 -9.48 7.70
N ALA A 91 10.88 -10.78 7.43
CA ALA A 91 10.85 -11.31 6.08
C ALA A 91 9.53 -10.98 5.36
N LEU A 92 9.56 -10.85 4.03
CA LEU A 92 8.39 -10.50 3.24
C LEU A 92 7.27 -11.56 3.37
N GLU A 93 7.60 -12.86 3.38
CA GLU A 93 6.58 -13.90 3.58
C GLU A 93 5.92 -13.81 4.96
N GLU A 94 6.70 -13.45 6.00
CA GLU A 94 6.18 -13.28 7.36
C GLU A 94 5.25 -12.07 7.43
N ILE A 95 5.66 -10.94 6.84
CA ILE A 95 4.84 -9.73 6.74
C ILE A 95 3.50 -10.05 6.08
N ARG A 96 3.54 -10.75 4.94
CA ARG A 96 2.32 -11.11 4.22
C ARG A 96 1.41 -12.01 5.05
N THR A 97 1.98 -13.02 5.71
CA THR A 97 1.23 -13.93 6.59
C THR A 97 0.50 -13.16 7.69
N VAL A 98 1.18 -12.20 8.33
CA VAL A 98 0.59 -11.35 9.37
C VAL A 98 -0.53 -10.47 8.81
N ILE A 99 -0.33 -9.85 7.64
CA ILE A 99 -1.37 -9.03 7.00
C ILE A 99 -2.59 -9.88 6.63
N ASP A 100 -2.39 -11.07 6.04
CA ASP A 100 -3.47 -11.96 5.67
C ASP A 100 -4.29 -12.38 6.91
N GLN A 101 -3.62 -12.75 8.00
CA GLN A 101 -4.28 -13.13 9.26
C GLN A 101 -5.04 -11.96 9.90
N THR A 102 -4.48 -10.75 9.83
CA THR A 102 -5.04 -9.57 10.50
C THR A 102 -6.23 -9.01 9.74
N TYR A 103 -6.15 -8.91 8.41
CA TYR A 103 -7.09 -8.15 7.60
C TYR A 103 -8.10 -8.98 6.80
N SER A 104 -7.93 -10.31 6.68
CA SER A 104 -8.89 -11.19 5.97
C SER A 104 -10.31 -11.19 6.55
N GLN A 105 -10.47 -10.76 7.81
CA GLN A 105 -11.79 -10.57 8.42
C GLN A 105 -12.62 -9.48 7.73
N TYR A 106 -12.01 -8.55 6.99
CA TYR A 106 -12.69 -7.42 6.34
C TYR A 106 -13.19 -7.73 4.93
N GLY A 107 -12.73 -8.82 4.31
CA GLY A 107 -13.13 -9.18 2.95
C GLY A 107 -12.22 -10.21 2.30
N PRO A 108 -12.47 -10.55 1.03
CA PRO A 108 -11.56 -11.38 0.25
C PRO A 108 -10.27 -10.63 -0.10
N SER A 109 -9.17 -11.37 -0.22
CA SER A 109 -7.89 -10.85 -0.72
C SER A 109 -8.02 -10.36 -2.16
N ASN A 110 -7.41 -9.22 -2.48
CA ASN A 110 -7.23 -8.77 -3.86
C ASN A 110 -5.98 -9.37 -4.55
N MET A 111 -5.22 -10.21 -3.85
CA MET A 111 -4.10 -10.98 -4.40
C MET A 111 -4.41 -12.48 -4.47
N PRO A 112 -3.80 -13.21 -5.42
CA PRO A 112 -3.77 -14.68 -5.38
C PRO A 112 -3.18 -15.21 -4.07
N PRO A 113 -3.59 -16.37 -3.57
CA PRO A 113 -2.99 -16.99 -2.37
C PRO A 113 -1.47 -17.14 -2.47
N VAL A 114 -0.78 -17.14 -1.33
CA VAL A 114 0.64 -17.55 -1.27
C VAL A 114 0.74 -19.00 -1.73
N GLN A 115 1.70 -19.30 -2.60
CA GLN A 115 1.95 -20.65 -3.11
C GLN A 115 2.89 -21.42 -2.18
#